data_AF-A0A535SD00-F1
#
_entry.id   AF-A0A535SD00-F1
#
_cell.length_a   1.000
_cell.length_b   1.000
_cell.length_c   1.000
_cell.angle_alpha   90.00
_cell.angle_beta   90.00
_cell.angle_gamma   90.00
#
_symmetry.space_group_name_H-M   'P 1'
#
loop_
_entity.id
_entity.type
_entity.pdbx_description
1 polymer ?
#
loop_
_entity_poly.entity_id
_entity_poly.type
_entity_poly.pdbx_seq_one_letter_code
_entity_poly.pdbx_strand_id
1 'polypeptide(L)' 'YMRPSLLILDYMLPTIDGLHLYDRLQTIDSMRGVPTVLISASPTLPFDKLRSRGIYLLHKPFELDDLLDILAQLLS' A
#
# COMPACT_ATOMS: atom_id res chain seq x y z
N TYR A 1 -1.75 -4.83 22.52
CA TYR A 1 -2.33 -4.57 21.18
C TYR A 1 -1.19 -4.49 20.18
N MET A 2 -1.23 -5.28 19.10
CA MET A 2 -0.18 -5.28 18.07
C MET A 2 -0.51 -4.23 17.01
N ARG A 3 0.45 -3.33 16.74
CA ARG A 3 0.40 -2.40 15.61
C ARG A 3 1.22 -3.01 14.48
N PRO A 4 0.68 -3.14 13.25
CA PRO A 4 1.46 -3.65 12.14
C PRO A 4 2.62 -2.72 11.81
N SER A 5 3.77 -3.29 11.42
CA SER A 5 4.92 -2.51 10.96
C SER A 5 4.74 -2.03 9.52
N LEU A 6 3.92 -2.72 8.73
CA LEU A 6 3.70 -2.44 7.31
C LEU A 6 2.37 -3.06 6.82
N LEU A 7 1.75 -2.43 5.82
CA LEU A 7 0.60 -2.95 5.08
C LEU A 7 1.00 -3.22 3.62
N ILE A 8 0.60 -4.38 3.10
CA ILE A 8 0.63 -4.68 1.66
C ILE A 8 -0.82 -4.84 1.22
N LEU A 9 -1.28 -3.99 0.31
CA LEU A 9 -2.67 -3.96 -0.15
C LEU A 9 -2.72 -4.18 -1.66
N ASP A 10 -3.75 -4.87 -2.16
CA ASP A 10 -4.05 -4.89 -3.59
C ASP A 10 -4.92 -3.68 -3.96
N TYR A 11 -4.63 -3.05 -5.10
CA TYR A 11 -5.42 -1.91 -5.58
C TYR A 11 -6.78 -2.35 -6.13
N MET A 12 -6.81 -3.47 -6.84
CA MET A 12 -7.98 -3.93 -7.59
C MET A 12 -8.80 -4.90 -6.73
N LEU A 13 -9.62 -4.38 -5.81
CA LEU A 13 -10.53 -5.21 -5.03
C LEU A 13 -11.95 -5.19 -5.64
N PRO A 14 -12.80 -6.21 -5.35
CA PRO A 14 -14.11 -6.35 -5.99
C PRO A 14 -15.14 -5.24 -5.67
N THR A 15 -15.01 -4.55 -4.54
CA THR A 15 -16.07 -3.64 -4.03
C THR A 15 -15.60 -2.20 -3.86
N ILE A 16 -14.35 -2.01 -3.44
CA ILE A 16 -13.70 -0.70 -3.28
C ILE A 16 -12.28 -0.82 -3.85
N ASP A 17 -11.67 0.26 -4.31
CA ASP A 17 -10.24 0.18 -4.64
C ASP A 17 -9.37 0.17 -3.37
N GLY A 18 -8.11 -0.22 -3.53
CA GLY A 18 -7.14 -0.30 -2.43
C GLY A 18 -6.83 1.07 -1.80
N LEU A 19 -7.05 2.17 -2.51
CA LEU A 19 -6.89 3.51 -1.97
C LEU A 19 -8.02 3.86 -1.00
N HIS A 20 -9.26 3.51 -1.33
CA HIS A 20 -10.39 3.63 -0.41
C HIS A 20 -10.23 2.71 0.81
N LEU A 21 -9.68 1.51 0.64
CA LEU A 21 -9.34 0.64 1.77
C LEU A 21 -8.28 1.29 2.67
N TYR A 22 -7.21 1.83 2.09
CA TYR A 22 -6.18 2.57 2.82
C TYR A 22 -6.80 3.72 3.63
N ASP A 23 -7.64 4.57 3.01
CA ASP A 23 -8.26 5.72 3.67
C ASP A 23 -9.12 5.27 4.88
N ARG A 24 -9.82 4.13 4.77
CA ARG A 24 -10.55 3.53 5.91
C ARG A 24 -9.62 3.02 7.00
N LEU A 25 -8.50 2.38 6.65
CA LEU A 25 -7.53 1.92 7.65
C LEU A 25 -6.92 3.09 8.43
N GLN A 26 -6.72 4.25 7.81
CA GLN A 26 -6.21 5.44 8.50
C GLN A 26 -7.16 5.98 9.59
N THR A 27 -8.46 5.65 9.56
CA THR A 27 -9.41 6.03 10.62
C THR A 27 -9.28 5.15 11.86
N ILE A 28 -8.57 4.02 11.79
CA ILE A 28 -8.35 3.10 12.91
C ILE A 28 -7.04 3.47 13.62
N ASP A 29 -7.09 3.79 14.92
CA ASP A 29 -5.92 4.30 15.67
C ASP A 29 -4.69 3.37 15.64
N SER A 30 -4.90 2.05 15.64
CA SER A 30 -3.81 1.07 15.55
C SER A 30 -3.19 0.93 14.15
N MET A 31 -3.82 1.50 13.13
CA MET A 31 -3.41 1.41 11.72
C MET A 31 -2.93 2.75 11.15
N ARG A 32 -3.28 3.85 11.82
CA ARG A 32 -2.96 5.20 11.36
C ARG A 32 -1.45 5.43 11.25
N GLY A 33 -0.99 5.82 10.07
CA GLY A 33 0.40 6.07 9.76
C GLY A 33 1.25 4.81 9.60
N VAL A 34 0.65 3.62 9.49
CA VAL A 34 1.42 2.41 9.14
C VAL A 34 1.91 2.53 7.69
N PRO A 35 3.21 2.34 7.41
CA PRO A 35 3.76 2.31 6.06
C PRO A 35 2.97 1.37 5.16
N THR A 36 2.64 1.82 3.94
CA THR A 36 1.78 1.05 3.04
C THR A 36 2.41 0.92 1.66
N VAL A 37 2.48 -0.33 1.20
CA VAL A 37 2.73 -0.71 -0.19
C VAL A 37 1.41 -1.11 -0.81
N LEU A 38 1.11 -0.56 -1.97
CA LEU A 38 -0.05 -0.88 -2.77
C LEU A 38 0.41 -1.57 -4.05
N ILE A 39 -0.17 -2.72 -4.34
CA ILE A 39 0.19 -3.57 -5.46
C ILE A 39 -0.91 -3.48 -6.53
N SER A 40 -0.54 -3.33 -7.80
CA SER A 40 -1.55 -3.20 -8.87
C SER A 40 -1.08 -3.71 -10.22
N ALA A 41 -1.99 -4.35 -10.96
CA ALA A 41 -1.86 -4.60 -12.39
C ALA A 41 -2.59 -3.56 -13.25
N SER A 42 -3.27 -2.58 -12.62
CA SER A 42 -4.07 -1.59 -13.33
C SER A 42 -3.19 -0.66 -14.16
N PRO A 43 -3.52 -0.43 -15.45
CA PRO A 43 -2.82 0.55 -16.29
C PRO A 43 -3.14 2.00 -15.87
N THR A 44 -4.25 2.20 -15.15
CA THR A 44 -4.70 3.52 -14.69
C THR A 44 -4.71 3.58 -13.18
N LEU A 45 -3.90 4.48 -12.62
CA LEU A 45 -3.79 4.70 -11.18
C LEU A 45 -3.80 6.21 -10.87
N PRO A 46 -4.36 6.61 -9.73
CA PRO A 46 -4.37 8.01 -9.30
C PRO A 46 -3.02 8.37 -8.64
N PHE A 47 -1.93 8.40 -9.41
CA PHE A 47 -0.57 8.56 -8.91
C PHE A 47 -0.39 9.76 -7.97
N ASP A 48 -0.99 10.91 -8.28
CA ASP A 48 -0.93 12.10 -7.42
C ASP A 48 -1.52 11.84 -6.03
N LYS A 49 -2.63 11.10 -5.96
CA LYS A 49 -3.29 10.76 -4.69
C LYS A 49 -2.49 9.74 -3.88
N LEU A 50 -1.85 8.78 -4.56
CA LEU A 50 -0.97 7.80 -3.92
C LEU A 50 0.27 8.51 -3.35
N ARG A 51 0.91 9.36 -4.15
CA ARG A 51 2.09 10.14 -3.78
C ARG A 51 1.82 11.09 -2.62
N SER A 52 0.68 11.80 -2.63
CA SER A 52 0.31 12.74 -1.56
C SER A 52 0.09 12.05 -0.21
N ARG A 53 -0.13 10.72 -0.21
CA ARG A 53 -0.29 9.89 1.00
C ARG A 53 0.98 9.13 1.39
N GLY A 54 2.07 9.29 0.62
CA GLY A 54 3.30 8.53 0.82
C GLY A 54 3.13 7.02 0.62
N ILE A 55 2.16 6.60 -0.20
CA ILE A 55 1.93 5.19 -0.51
C ILE A 55 2.94 4.74 -1.57
N TYR A 56 3.65 3.66 -1.28
CA TYR A 56 4.54 3.02 -2.23
C TYR A 56 3.73 2.17 -3.19
N LEU A 57 4.01 2.24 -4.48
CA LEU A 57 3.31 1.48 -5.51
C LEU A 57 4.25 0.44 -6.11
N LEU A 58 3.82 -0.82 -6.11
CA LEU A 58 4.49 -1.93 -6.78
C LEU A 58 3.61 -2.44 -7.92
N HIS A 59 4.11 -2.35 -9.15
CA HIS A 59 3.37 -2.79 -10.34
C HIS A 59 3.53 -4.29 -10.56
N LYS A 60 2.44 -4.97 -10.93
CA LYS A 60 2.43 -6.37 -11.38
C LYS A 60 2.73 -6.43 -12.90
N PRO A 61 3.45 -7.47 -13.38
CA PRO A 61 4.19 -8.46 -12.59
C PRO A 61 5.45 -7.83 -11.95
N PHE A 62 5.87 -8.39 -10.81
CA PHE A 62 7.10 -8.03 -10.10
C PHE A 62 7.80 -9.31 -9.64
N GLU A 63 9.11 -9.24 -9.43
CA GLU A 63 9.91 -10.31 -8.87
C GLU A 63 9.92 -10.25 -7.34
N LEU A 64 10.25 -11.37 -6.68
CA LEU A 64 10.30 -11.41 -5.21
C LEU A 64 11.28 -10.38 -4.65
N ASP A 65 12.42 -10.19 -5.32
CA ASP A 65 13.46 -9.24 -4.89
C ASP A 65 12.95 -7.79 -4.93
N ASP A 66 12.13 -7.40 -5.91
CA ASP A 66 11.51 -6.08 -5.97
C ASP A 66 10.67 -5.79 -4.72
N LEU A 67 9.91 -6.80 -4.27
CA LEU A 67 9.11 -6.69 -3.05
C LEU A 67 10.02 -6.61 -1.82
N LEU A 68 11.03 -7.48 -1.72
CA LEU A 68 11.93 -7.52 -0.56
C LEU A 68 12.70 -6.21 -0.38
N ASP A 69 13.16 -5.59 -1.47
CA ASP A 69 13.86 -4.30 -1.43
C ASP A 69 12.95 -3.19 -0.89
N ILE A 70 11.69 -3.14 -1.34
CA ILE A 70 10.71 -2.17 -0.82
C ILE A 70 10.45 -2.43 0.67
N LEU A 71 10.29 -3.69 1.07
CA LEU A 71 10.07 -4.03 2.48
C LEU A 71 11.26 -3.65 3.35
N ALA A 72 12.49 -3.89 2.88
CA ALA A 72 13.71 -3.51 3.57
C ALA A 72 13.81 -1.99 3.75
N GLN A 73 13.46 -1.21 2.71
CA GLN A 73 13.45 0.26 2.78
C GLN A 73 12.40 0.80 3.75
N LEU A 74 11.24 0.14 3.90
CA LEU A 74 10.14 0.62 4.73
C LEU A 74 10.21 0.18 6.19
N LEU A 75 10.96 -0.87 6.47
CA LEU A 75 11.12 -1.44 7.81
C LEU A 75 12.44 -1.05 8.49
N SER A 76 13.34 -0.35 7.77
CA SER A 76 14.58 0.22 8.31
C SER A 76 14.32 1.45 9.17
#